data_AF-A0A9X2RDF1-F1
#
_entry.id   AF-A0A9X2RDF1-F1
#
_cell.length_a   1.000
_cell.length_b   1.000
_cell.length_c   1.000
_cell.angle_alpha   90.00
_cell.angle_beta   90.00
_cell.angle_gamma   90.00
#
_symmetry.space_group_name_H-M   'P 1'
#
loop_
_entity.id
_entity.type
_entity.pdbx_description
1 polymer ?
#
loop_
_entity_poly.entity_id
_entity_poly.type
_entity_poly.pdbx_seq_one_letter_code
_entity_poly.pdbx_strand_id
1 'polypeptide(L)'
;MLEFFEYNNISPSESLGPRMQTLESAITKRINALVAIIRDIEINQTLPTKGMLDALFEGIPNPSTKKLSMSFEKAFENLTVQSPPEQNHPNNTDHHDIRKVLDRMKLVKPPFGRPYWKVSLTNSEIAHLKKKYHVYNN
;
A
#
# COMPACT_ATOMS: atom_id res chain seq x y z
N MET A 1 5.04 -40.19 23.89
CA MET A 1 5.09 -40.80 22.53
C MET A 1 4.17 -40.07 21.55
N LEU A 2 2.88 -39.87 21.84
CA LEU A 2 1.99 -39.05 20.99
C LEU A 2 2.43 -37.58 20.90
N GLU A 3 2.87 -36.98 22.00
CA GLU A 3 3.39 -35.60 22.03
C GLU A 3 4.54 -35.35 21.04
N PHE A 4 5.36 -36.37 20.75
CA PHE A 4 6.44 -36.24 19.76
C PHE A 4 5.88 -36.00 18.36
N PHE A 5 4.82 -36.73 17.99
CA PHE A 5 4.19 -36.60 16.68
C PHE A 5 3.46 -35.25 16.54
N GLU A 6 2.78 -34.81 17.59
CA GLU A 6 2.12 -33.49 17.62
C GLU A 6 3.13 -32.35 17.57
N TYR A 7 4.19 -32.40 18.38
CA TYR A 7 5.22 -31.37 18.41
C TYR A 7 5.96 -31.23 17.06
N ASN A 8 6.23 -32.35 16.39
CA ASN A 8 6.93 -32.37 15.11
C ASN A 8 6.00 -32.33 13.89
N ASN A 9 4.68 -32.26 14.08
CA ASN A 9 3.67 -32.33 13.02
C ASN A 9 3.87 -33.52 12.05
N ILE A 10 4.28 -34.67 12.59
CA ILE A 10 4.45 -35.92 11.83
C ILE A 10 3.25 -36.81 12.12
N SER A 11 2.67 -37.44 11.09
CA SER A 11 1.57 -38.38 11.32
C SER A 11 2.07 -39.63 12.06
N PRO A 12 1.38 -40.11 13.11
CA PRO A 12 1.74 -41.36 13.81
C PRO A 12 1.71 -42.60 12.89
N SER A 13 0.99 -42.52 11.77
CA SER A 13 0.90 -43.58 10.77
C SER A 13 1.94 -43.49 9.66
N GLU A 14 2.76 -42.42 9.63
CA GLU A 14 3.75 -42.20 8.57
C GLU A 14 5.04 -42.97 8.86
N SER A 15 5.46 -43.79 7.89
CA SER A 15 6.73 -44.51 7.99
C SER A 15 7.87 -43.59 7.60
N LEU A 16 8.66 -43.19 8.59
CA LEU A 16 9.85 -42.35 8.41
C LEU A 16 11.03 -43.12 7.77
N GLY A 17 10.91 -44.45 7.71
CA GLY A 17 11.97 -45.32 7.21
C GLY A 17 13.22 -45.32 8.10
N PRO A 18 14.22 -46.16 7.78
CA PRO A 18 15.49 -46.16 8.49
C PRO A 18 16.18 -44.80 8.32
N ARG A 19 16.56 -44.17 9.44
CA ARG A 19 17.24 -42.86 9.48
C ARG A 19 16.54 -41.72 8.71
N MET A 20 15.19 -41.68 8.66
CA MET A 20 14.42 -40.60 8.01
C MET A 20 14.59 -40.49 6.47
N GLN A 21 15.28 -41.44 5.83
CA GLN A 21 15.63 -41.36 4.40
C GLN A 21 14.41 -41.29 3.48
N THR A 22 13.31 -41.95 3.86
CA THR A 22 12.06 -41.93 3.09
C THR A 22 11.45 -40.53 3.06
N LEU A 23 11.47 -39.84 4.20
CA LEU A 23 10.97 -38.47 4.34
C LEU A 23 11.86 -37.49 3.57
N GLU A 24 13.19 -37.62 3.66
CA GLU A 24 14.12 -36.80 2.88
C GLU A 24 13.89 -36.95 1.37
N SER A 25 13.69 -38.17 0.88
CA SER A 25 13.39 -38.43 -0.53
C SER A 25 12.06 -37.80 -0.96
N ALA A 26 11.03 -37.89 -0.12
CA ALA A 26 9.72 -37.30 -0.39
C ALA A 26 9.81 -35.76 -0.47
N ILE A 27 10.52 -35.12 0.47
CA ILE A 27 10.73 -33.67 0.47
C ILE A 27 11.53 -33.24 -0.76
N THR A 28 12.61 -33.95 -1.09
CA THR A 28 13.45 -33.65 -2.27
C THR A 28 12.64 -33.71 -3.56
N LYS A 29 11.79 -34.74 -3.72
CA LYS A 29 10.88 -34.87 -4.87
C LYS A 29 9.89 -33.71 -4.95
N ARG A 30 9.31 -33.28 -3.82
CA ARG A 30 8.39 -32.14 -3.77
C ARG A 30 9.08 -30.84 -4.14
N ILE A 31 10.27 -30.58 -3.62
CA ILE A 31 11.06 -29.39 -3.96
C ILE A 31 11.40 -29.37 -5.44
N ASN A 32 11.86 -30.49 -6.01
CA ASN A 32 12.16 -30.59 -7.44
C ASN A 32 10.92 -30.32 -8.30
N ALA A 33 9.75 -30.83 -7.91
CA ALA A 33 8.49 -30.54 -8.59
C ALA A 33 8.11 -29.06 -8.51
N LEU A 34 8.26 -28.43 -7.34
CA LEU A 34 8.02 -26.99 -7.17
C LEU A 34 8.95 -26.15 -8.04
N VAL A 35 10.24 -26.49 -8.08
CA VAL A 35 11.22 -25.81 -8.96
C VAL A 35 10.82 -25.95 -10.42
N ALA A 36 10.36 -27.13 -10.85
CA ALA A 36 9.89 -27.34 -12.21
C ALA A 36 8.67 -26.47 -12.54
N ILE A 37 7.70 -26.38 -11.62
CA ILE A 37 6.51 -25.53 -11.78
C ILE A 37 6.89 -24.06 -11.88
N ILE A 38 7.75 -23.57 -10.98
CA ILE A 38 8.18 -22.16 -10.98
C ILE A 38 8.93 -21.83 -12.28
N ARG A 39 9.83 -22.72 -12.73
CA ARG A 39 10.54 -22.57 -14.00
C ARG A 39 9.59 -22.57 -15.20
N ASP A 40 8.55 -23.40 -15.19
CA ASP A 40 7.55 -23.42 -16.25
C ASP A 40 6.76 -22.09 -16.32
N ILE A 41 6.34 -21.57 -15.17
CA ILE A 41 5.72 -20.24 -15.06
C ILE A 41 6.67 -19.15 -15.58
N GLU A 42 7.96 -19.26 -15.25
CA GLU A 42 8.96 -18.29 -15.69
C GLU A 42 9.08 -18.26 -17.22
N ILE A 43 9.23 -19.43 -17.84
CA ILE A 43 9.40 -19.58 -19.30
C ILE A 43 8.13 -19.18 -20.05
N ASN A 44 6.95 -19.62 -19.58
CA ASN A 44 5.71 -19.47 -20.34
C ASN A 44 4.99 -18.14 -20.08
N GLN A 45 5.17 -17.51 -18.91
CA GLN A 45 4.39 -16.33 -18.52
C GLN A 45 5.26 -15.10 -18.28
N THR A 46 6.27 -15.18 -17.41
CA THR A 46 6.95 -13.97 -16.93
C THR A 46 8.03 -13.49 -17.89
N LEU A 47 8.83 -14.38 -18.48
CA LEU A 47 9.86 -14.03 -19.48
C LEU A 47 9.30 -13.36 -20.74
N PRO A 48 8.26 -13.90 -21.42
CA PRO A 48 7.71 -13.25 -22.61
C PRO A 48 7.04 -11.91 -22.28
N THR A 49 6.37 -11.81 -21.13
CA THR A 49 5.77 -10.53 -20.68
C THR A 49 6.86 -9.49 -20.43
N LYS A 50 7.95 -9.88 -19.78
CA LYS A 50 9.12 -9.01 -19.59
C LYS A 50 9.68 -8.55 -20.93
N GLY A 51 9.91 -9.47 -21.87
CA GLY A 51 10.43 -9.13 -23.21
C GLY A 51 9.51 -8.20 -23.98
N MET A 52 8.19 -8.39 -23.89
CA MET A 52 7.21 -7.49 -24.51
C MET A 52 7.24 -6.09 -23.89
N LEU A 53 7.33 -5.98 -22.55
CA LEU A 53 7.49 -4.70 -21.88
C LEU A 53 8.81 -4.04 -22.26
N ASP A 54 9.91 -4.78 -22.23
CA ASP A 54 11.23 -4.27 -22.61
C ASP A 54 11.20 -3.74 -24.06
N ALA A 55 10.56 -4.44 -25.00
CA ALA A 55 10.38 -3.98 -26.38
C ALA A 55 9.48 -2.73 -26.50
N LEU A 56 8.43 -2.62 -25.68
CA LEU A 56 7.58 -1.41 -25.63
C LEU A 56 8.36 -0.19 -25.12
N PHE A 57 9.32 -0.40 -24.20
CA PHE A 57 10.09 0.66 -23.56
C PHE A 57 11.46 0.92 -24.21
N GLU A 58 11.91 0.09 -25.16
CA GLU A 58 13.23 0.16 -25.81
C GLU A 58 13.48 1.51 -26.53
N GLY A 59 12.42 2.14 -27.04
CA GLY A 59 12.49 3.44 -27.72
C GLY A 59 12.12 4.65 -26.84
N ILE A 60 11.69 4.42 -25.60
CA ILE A 60 11.41 5.52 -24.67
C ILE A 60 12.75 5.89 -24.03
N PRO A 61 13.26 7.12 -24.22
CA PRO A 61 14.47 7.53 -23.52
C PRO A 61 14.21 7.31 -22.03
N ASN A 62 15.06 6.51 -21.38
CA ASN A 62 15.10 6.41 -19.93
C ASN A 62 14.85 7.82 -19.39
N PRO A 63 13.88 8.05 -18.48
CA PRO A 63 13.77 9.32 -17.80
C PRO A 63 15.07 9.46 -17.02
N SER A 64 16.06 10.05 -17.68
CA SER A 64 17.45 10.15 -17.27
C SER A 64 17.45 11.01 -16.04
N THR A 65 17.23 10.39 -14.87
CA THR A 65 17.25 11.02 -13.54
C THR A 65 16.92 12.49 -13.67
N LYS A 66 15.72 12.79 -14.21
CA LYS A 66 15.41 14.11 -14.77
C LYS A 66 15.67 15.07 -13.63
N LYS A 67 16.81 15.79 -13.68
CA LYS A 67 17.24 16.65 -12.59
C LYS A 67 16.02 17.48 -12.29
N LEU A 68 15.48 17.27 -11.08
CA LEU A 68 14.29 17.94 -10.60
C LEU A 68 14.49 19.39 -11.02
N SER A 69 13.57 19.94 -11.81
CA SER A 69 13.81 21.22 -12.48
C SER A 69 14.29 22.21 -11.41
N MET A 70 15.37 22.95 -11.65
CA MET A 70 15.88 23.95 -10.69
C MET A 70 14.83 24.96 -10.21
N SER A 71 13.68 25.03 -10.90
CA SER A 71 12.48 25.75 -10.48
C SER A 71 11.83 25.21 -9.19
N PHE A 72 11.96 23.91 -8.89
CA PHE A 72 11.39 23.28 -7.71
C PHE A 72 12.29 23.46 -6.48
N GLU A 73 13.61 23.39 -6.64
CA GLU A 73 14.53 23.79 -5.54
C GLU A 73 14.42 25.29 -5.23
N LYS A 74 14.31 26.17 -6.24
CA LYS A 74 14.05 27.60 -6.04
C LYS A 74 12.70 27.87 -5.36
N ALA A 75 11.69 27.02 -5.58
CA ALA A 75 10.42 27.11 -4.88
C ALA A 75 10.55 26.79 -3.38
N PHE A 76 11.53 25.96 -3.00
CA PHE A 76 11.84 25.65 -1.60
C PHE A 76 12.74 26.70 -0.93
N GLU A 77 13.67 27.32 -1.64
CA GLU A 77 14.46 28.45 -1.10
C GLU A 77 13.60 29.68 -0.79
N ASN A 78 12.55 29.92 -1.59
CA ASN A 78 11.56 30.96 -1.32
C ASN A 78 10.67 30.66 -0.08
N LEU A 79 10.72 29.44 0.47
CA LEU A 79 10.02 29.09 1.72
C LEU A 79 10.89 29.32 2.96
N THR A 80 12.22 29.38 2.82
CA THR A 80 13.14 29.46 3.98
C THR A 80 13.69 30.86 4.25
N VAL A 81 13.45 31.84 3.36
CA VAL A 81 13.86 33.24 3.58
C VAL A 81 12.71 34.19 3.27
N GLN A 82 11.75 34.27 4.19
CA GLN A 82 10.98 35.46 4.56
C GLN A 82 9.81 35.00 5.43
N SER A 83 9.94 35.13 6.75
CA SER A 83 8.79 35.39 7.61
C SER A 83 8.08 36.62 7.04
N PRO A 84 6.85 36.50 6.48
CA PRO A 84 6.13 37.67 5.99
C PRO A 84 5.81 38.60 7.17
N PRO A 85 5.84 39.93 7.00
CA PRO A 85 5.41 40.83 8.05
C PRO A 85 3.97 40.49 8.43
N GLU A 86 3.68 40.47 9.73
CA GLU A 86 2.33 40.24 10.27
C GLU A 86 1.32 41.15 9.57
N GLN A 87 0.66 40.60 8.54
CA GLN A 87 -0.52 41.22 7.99
C GLN A 87 -1.65 40.88 8.95
N ASN A 88 -1.99 41.87 9.79
CA ASN A 88 -3.23 41.95 10.54
C ASN A 88 -4.41 41.92 9.56
N HIS A 89 -4.75 40.75 9.03
CA HIS A 89 -6.07 40.45 8.54
C HIS A 89 -6.92 40.07 9.75
N PRO A 90 -8.20 40.47 9.84
CA PRO A 90 -9.09 39.97 10.88
C PRO A 90 -9.36 38.48 10.60
N ASN A 91 -8.38 37.63 10.94
CA ASN A 91 -8.46 36.18 10.89
C ASN A 91 -9.27 35.69 12.09
N ASN A 92 -10.53 36.13 12.16
CA ASN A 92 -11.50 35.55 13.08
C ASN A 92 -12.61 34.90 12.27
N THR A 93 -12.23 34.00 11.35
CA THR A 93 -13.20 33.03 10.88
C THR A 93 -13.25 31.94 11.93
N ASP A 94 -14.19 32.07 12.87
CA ASP A 94 -14.48 31.03 13.84
C ASP A 94 -14.79 29.72 13.10
N HIS A 95 -13.80 28.84 13.03
CA HIS A 95 -13.92 27.48 12.47
C HIS A 95 -14.61 26.53 13.45
N HIS A 96 -15.48 27.06 14.33
CA HIS A 96 -16.25 26.27 15.29
C HIS A 96 -17.07 25.17 14.61
N ASP A 97 -17.55 25.42 13.39
CA ASP A 97 -18.26 24.44 12.58
C ASP A 97 -17.37 23.24 12.20
N ILE A 98 -16.10 23.47 11.84
CA ILE A 98 -15.15 22.39 11.53
C ILE A 98 -14.82 21.60 12.80
N ARG A 99 -14.61 22.28 13.93
CA ARG A 99 -14.35 21.62 15.22
C ARG A 99 -15.49 20.65 15.59
N LYS A 100 -16.75 21.10 15.45
CA LYS A 100 -17.94 20.25 15.65
C LYS A 100 -18.02 19.04 14.71
N VAL A 101 -17.46 19.15 13.51
CA VAL A 101 -17.42 18.03 12.54
C VAL A 101 -16.35 17.01 12.94
N LEU A 102 -15.17 17.50 13.34
CA LEU A 102 -14.04 16.67 13.76
C LEU A 102 -14.37 15.88 15.04
N ASP A 103 -15.07 16.49 15.99
CA ASP A 103 -15.49 15.81 17.23
C ASP A 103 -16.45 14.64 16.97
N ARG A 104 -17.18 14.64 15.84
CA ARG A 104 -18.13 13.59 15.45
C ARG A 104 -17.50 12.48 14.60
N MET A 105 -16.22 12.58 14.28
CA MET A 105 -15.51 11.66 13.42
C MET A 105 -15.18 10.35 14.16
N LYS A 106 -15.62 9.22 13.62
CA LYS A 106 -15.42 7.89 14.24
C LYS A 106 -14.58 7.00 13.33
N LEU A 107 -13.60 6.33 13.91
CA LEU A 107 -12.80 5.33 13.20
C LEU A 107 -13.61 4.04 13.07
N VAL A 108 -13.87 3.61 11.84
CA VAL A 108 -14.57 2.36 11.54
C VAL A 108 -13.56 1.36 10.98
N LYS A 109 -13.47 0.19 11.63
CA LYS A 109 -12.64 -0.94 11.19
C LYS A 109 -13.55 -2.04 10.62
N PRO A 110 -13.75 -2.11 9.29
CA PRO A 110 -14.55 -3.15 8.68
C PRO A 110 -13.86 -4.53 8.76
N PRO A 111 -14.62 -5.65 8.67
CA PRO A 111 -14.04 -6.99 8.67
C PRO A 111 -13.13 -7.26 7.46
N PHE A 112 -13.33 -6.51 6.37
CA PHE A 112 -12.49 -6.56 5.18
C PHE A 112 -12.14 -5.14 4.73
N GLY A 113 -10.88 -4.93 4.37
CA GLY A 113 -10.36 -3.67 3.83
C GLY A 113 -9.71 -2.76 4.88
N ARG A 114 -9.33 -1.56 4.43
CA ARG A 114 -8.60 -0.58 5.26
C ARG A 114 -9.58 0.20 6.16
N PRO A 115 -9.17 0.55 7.38
CA PRO A 115 -10.00 1.37 8.26
C PRO A 115 -10.18 2.77 7.68
N TYR A 116 -11.37 3.33 7.86
CA TYR A 116 -11.70 4.67 7.38
C TYR A 116 -12.41 5.46 8.46
N TRP A 117 -12.34 6.78 8.33
CA TRP A 117 -13.04 7.68 9.22
C TRP A 117 -14.43 7.98 8.66
N LYS A 118 -15.44 7.73 9.48
CA LYS A 118 -16.83 8.02 9.17
C LYS A 118 -17.27 9.27 9.93
N VAL A 119 -17.82 10.23 9.20
CA VAL A 119 -18.50 11.40 9.77
C VAL A 119 -19.97 11.30 9.39
N SER A 120 -20.86 11.46 10.37
CA SER A 120 -22.31 11.49 10.12
C SER A 120 -22.78 12.94 10.15
N LEU A 121 -23.19 13.47 9.00
CA LEU A 121 -23.67 14.83 8.81
C LEU A 121 -25.03 14.81 8.11
N THR A 122 -25.89 15.75 8.44
CA THR A 122 -27.18 15.95 7.76
C THR A 122 -26.95 16.65 6.42
N ASN A 123 -27.82 16.37 5.43
CA ASN A 123 -27.72 17.00 4.11
C ASN A 123 -27.72 18.55 4.18
N SER A 124 -28.47 19.13 5.11
CA SER A 124 -28.49 20.57 5.37
C SER A 124 -27.16 21.10 5.91
N GLU A 125 -26.53 20.40 6.85
CA GLU A 125 -25.23 20.77 7.43
C GLU A 125 -24.13 20.74 6.37
N ILE A 126 -24.12 19.73 5.49
CA ILE A 126 -23.16 19.61 4.40
C ILE A 126 -23.34 20.74 3.39
N ALA A 127 -24.57 21.08 3.01
CA ALA A 127 -24.85 22.16 2.09
C ALA A 127 -24.38 23.53 2.64
N HIS A 128 -24.61 23.77 3.92
CA HIS A 128 -24.12 24.97 4.61
C HIS A 128 -22.59 25.05 4.62
N LEU A 129 -21.90 23.94 4.95
CA LEU A 129 -20.44 23.87 4.91
C LEU A 129 -19.89 24.09 3.50
N LYS A 130 -20.44 23.44 2.47
CA LYS A 130 -20.01 23.64 1.08
C LYS A 130 -20.16 25.09 0.63
N LYS A 131 -21.27 25.74 0.98
CA LYS A 131 -21.51 27.16 0.68
C LYS A 131 -20.53 28.08 1.41
N LYS A 132 -20.31 27.84 2.71
CA LYS A 132 -19.41 28.62 3.57
C LYS A 132 -17.94 28.53 3.12
N TYR A 133 -17.52 27.37 2.63
CA TYR A 133 -16.14 27.13 2.16
C TYR A 133 -15.98 27.17 0.64
N HIS A 134 -17.00 27.62 -0.09
CA HIS A 134 -16.99 27.74 -1.55
C HIS A 134 -16.54 26.46 -2.29
N VAL A 135 -16.92 25.29 -1.76
CA VAL A 135 -16.61 23.99 -2.37
C VAL A 135 -17.78 23.58 -3.27
N TYR A 136 -17.63 23.82 -4.57
CA TYR A 136 -18.56 23.39 -5.60
C TYR A 136 -17.94 22.22 -6.38
N ASN A 137 -18.69 21.14 -6.58
CA ASN A 137 -18.26 20.05 -7.46
C ASN A 137 -18.69 20.42 -8.89
N ASN A 138 -17.75 20.36 -9.85
CA ASN A 138 -18.06 20.32 -11.29
C ASN A 138 -18.60 18.95 -11.68
#